data_AF-A0A8T0KJT7-F1
#
_entry.id   AF-A0A8T0KJT7-F1
#
_cell.length_a   1.000
_cell.length_b   1.000
_cell.length_c   1.000
_cell.angle_alpha   90.00
_cell.angle_beta   90.00
_cell.angle_gamma   90.00
#
_symmetry.space_group_name_H-M   'P 1'
#
loop_
_entity.id
_entity.type
_entity.pdbx_description
1 polymer ?
#
loop_
_entity_poly.entity_id
_entity_poly.type
_entity_poly.pdbx_seq_one_letter_code
_entity_poly.pdbx_strand_id
1 'polypeptide(L)'
;MELLIGLMALDEDRPEESQYLASWFWHVKSDKEKLMTVVDPALDIKKEMFDIVSIIAELAGHCTAREPNQRPDMSHVVNVSSEGERGRTRMATSVSDFY
;
A
#
# COMPACT_ATOMS: atom_id res chain seq x y z
N MET A 1 2.48 -1.74 3.12
CA MET A 1 2.47 -3.10 2.55
C MET A 1 1.75 -4.05 3.48
N GLU A 2 2.13 -4.14 4.76
CA GLU A 2 1.41 -4.98 5.75
C GLU A 2 -0.08 -4.66 5.80
N LEU A 3 -0.45 -3.37 5.89
CA LEU A 3 -1.85 -2.93 5.89
C LEU A 3 -2.60 -3.20 4.59
N LEU A 4 -1.91 -3.40 3.46
CA LEU A 4 -2.55 -3.63 2.16
C LEU A 4 -2.82 -5.13 1.93
N ILE A 5 -1.92 -5.98 2.45
CA ILE A 5 -1.91 -7.43 2.17
C ILE A 5 -2.36 -8.25 3.39
N GLY A 6 -2.31 -7.67 4.59
CA GLY A 6 -2.66 -8.37 5.83
C GLY A 6 -1.59 -9.38 6.29
N LEU A 7 -0.36 -9.26 5.79
CA LEU A 7 0.75 -10.15 6.11
C LEU A 7 1.83 -9.41 6.90
N MET A 8 2.51 -10.13 7.80
CA MET A 8 3.62 -9.60 8.58
C MET A 8 4.84 -9.31 7.69
N ALA A 9 5.60 -8.26 8.04
CA ALA A 9 6.80 -7.85 7.30
C ALA A 9 7.90 -8.93 7.28
N LEU A 10 8.02 -9.70 8.36
CA LEU A 10 8.91 -10.85 8.50
C LEU A 10 8.10 -12.02 9.05
N ASP A 11 8.13 -13.14 8.34
CA ASP A 11 7.43 -14.37 8.72
C ASP A 11 8.37 -15.56 8.48
N GLU A 12 8.93 -16.14 9.54
CA GLU A 12 9.91 -17.23 9.46
C GLU A 12 9.28 -18.57 9.07
N ASP A 13 7.96 -18.71 9.21
CA ASP A 13 7.22 -19.91 8.85
C ASP A 13 6.97 -20.00 7.32
N ARG A 14 7.30 -18.93 6.58
CA ARG A 14 7.19 -18.87 5.12
C ARG A 14 8.44 -19.38 4.41
N PRO A 15 8.31 -19.81 3.14
CA PRO A 15 9.47 -20.11 2.32
C PRO A 15 10.39 -18.89 2.22
N GLU A 16 11.71 -19.13 2.14
CA GLU A 16 12.78 -18.12 2.17
C GLU A 16 12.54 -16.94 1.20
N GLU A 17 11.93 -17.25 0.05
CA GLU A 17 11.56 -16.30 -1.00
C GLU A 17 10.45 -15.31 -0.61
N SER A 18 9.63 -15.65 0.39
CA SER A 18 8.51 -14.84 0.90
C SER A 18 8.56 -14.52 2.39
N GLN A 19 9.67 -14.88 3.08
CA GLN A 19 9.92 -14.49 4.47
C GLN A 19 9.91 -12.97 4.64
N TYR A 20 10.57 -12.25 3.73
CA TYR A 20 10.58 -10.80 3.72
C TYR A 20 9.45 -10.29 2.83
N LEU A 21 8.43 -9.70 3.44
CA LEU A 21 7.28 -9.14 2.73
C LEU A 21 7.72 -8.12 1.68
N ALA A 22 8.71 -7.27 1.98
CA ALA A 22 9.20 -6.28 1.03
C ALA A 22 9.75 -6.95 -0.25
N SER A 23 10.63 -7.93 -0.12
CA SER A 23 11.22 -8.65 -1.26
C SER A 23 10.17 -9.38 -2.09
N TRP A 24 9.23 -10.05 -1.42
CA TRP A 24 8.12 -10.73 -2.08
C TRP A 24 7.16 -9.75 -2.77
N PHE A 25 6.87 -8.62 -2.13
CA PHE A 25 5.99 -7.58 -2.64
C PHE A 25 6.46 -6.99 -3.97
N TRP A 26 7.78 -6.90 -4.21
CA TRP A 26 8.32 -6.48 -5.50
C TRP A 26 7.90 -7.39 -6.66
N HIS A 27 7.78 -8.68 -6.41
CA HIS A 27 7.33 -9.66 -7.41
C HIS A 27 5.84 -9.54 -7.67
N VAL A 28 5.06 -9.29 -6.62
CA VAL A 28 3.60 -9.24 -6.69
C VAL A 28 3.11 -7.90 -7.25
N LYS A 29 3.70 -6.77 -6.85
CA LYS A 29 3.30 -5.44 -7.33
C LYS A 29 3.51 -5.24 -8.83
N SER A 30 4.38 -6.05 -9.45
CA SER A 30 4.66 -5.98 -10.89
C SER A 30 3.48 -6.47 -11.74
N ASP A 31 2.52 -7.16 -11.13
CA ASP A 31 1.34 -7.70 -11.78
C ASP A 31 0.10 -7.27 -11.00
N LYS A 32 -0.72 -6.41 -11.61
CA LYS A 32 -1.92 -5.86 -10.96
C LYS A 32 -2.92 -6.94 -10.62
N GLU A 33 -3.06 -7.99 -11.43
CA GLU A 33 -3.99 -9.08 -11.12
C GLU A 33 -3.51 -9.86 -9.90
N LYS A 34 -2.21 -10.20 -9.84
CA LYS A 34 -1.63 -10.84 -8.66
C LYS A 34 -1.74 -9.98 -7.41
N LEU A 35 -1.50 -8.67 -7.55
CA LEU A 35 -1.67 -7.73 -6.44
C LEU A 35 -3.08 -7.83 -5.87
N MET A 36 -4.12 -7.84 -6.70
CA MET A 36 -5.50 -7.95 -6.20
C MET A 36 -5.80 -9.30 -5.55
N THR A 37 -5.14 -10.37 -5.95
CA THR A 37 -5.33 -11.68 -5.31
C THR A 37 -4.72 -11.79 -3.92
N VAL A 38 -3.72 -10.94 -3.61
CA VAL A 38 -3.03 -10.96 -2.32
C VAL A 38 -3.45 -9.85 -1.38
N VAL A 39 -4.22 -8.87 -1.87
CA VAL A 39 -4.80 -7.82 -1.03
C VAL A 39 -5.62 -8.47 0.07
N ASP A 40 -5.53 -7.89 1.27
CA ASP A 40 -6.24 -8.38 2.44
C ASP A 40 -7.76 -8.50 2.13
N PRO A 41 -8.34 -9.71 2.20
CA PRO A 41 -9.78 -9.90 2.00
C PRO A 41 -10.65 -9.07 2.95
N ALA A 42 -10.11 -8.66 4.12
CA ALA A 42 -10.81 -7.82 5.08
C ALA A 42 -11.02 -6.38 4.60
N LEU A 43 -10.30 -5.92 3.57
CA LEU A 43 -10.40 -4.55 3.06
C LEU A 43 -11.62 -4.29 2.15
N ASP A 44 -12.44 -5.31 1.85
CA ASP A 44 -13.63 -5.24 0.97
C ASP A 44 -13.42 -4.30 -0.24
N ILE A 45 -12.35 -4.58 -1.00
CA ILE A 45 -11.90 -3.71 -2.08
C ILE A 45 -12.87 -3.79 -3.25
N LYS A 46 -13.67 -2.74 -3.40
CA LYS A 46 -14.56 -2.56 -4.55
C LYS A 46 -13.75 -2.32 -5.82
N LYS A 47 -14.36 -2.58 -6.98
CA LYS A 47 -13.75 -2.37 -8.29
C LYS A 47 -13.23 -0.94 -8.51
N GLU A 48 -13.86 0.04 -7.88
CA GLU A 48 -13.49 1.46 -7.91
C GLU A 48 -12.24 1.78 -7.08
N MET A 49 -11.87 0.92 -6.13
CA MET A 49 -10.69 1.09 -5.27
C MET A 49 -9.43 0.44 -5.87
N PHE A 50 -9.55 -0.28 -6.98
CA PHE A 50 -8.41 -0.93 -7.64
C PHE A 50 -7.33 0.05 -8.12
N ASP A 51 -7.73 1.22 -8.59
CA ASP A 51 -6.79 2.27 -8.99
C ASP A 51 -6.04 2.81 -7.76
N ILE A 52 -6.74 3.01 -6.65
CA ILE A 52 -6.15 3.49 -5.37
C ILE A 52 -5.17 2.45 -4.83
N VAL A 53 -5.52 1.16 -4.85
CA VAL A 53 -4.65 0.06 -4.40
C VAL A 53 -3.39 0.00 -5.25
N SER A 54 -3.50 0.17 -6.57
CA SER A 54 -2.34 0.21 -7.46
C SER A 54 -1.41 1.38 -7.11
N ILE A 55 -1.96 2.57 -6.85
CA ILE A 55 -1.19 3.76 -6.45
C ILE A 55 -0.49 3.53 -5.11
N ILE A 56 -1.19 3.00 -4.11
CA ILE A 56 -0.61 2.71 -2.79
C ILE A 56 0.48 1.64 -2.91
N ALA A 57 0.28 0.64 -3.77
CA ALA A 57 1.27 -0.40 -3.99
C ALA A 57 2.53 0.11 -4.70
N GLU A 58 2.38 0.99 -5.69
CA GLU A 58 3.50 1.68 -6.33
C GLU A 58 4.26 2.55 -5.34
N LEU A 59 3.55 3.34 -4.53
CA LEU A 59 4.14 4.19 -3.49
C LEU A 59 4.90 3.35 -2.46
N ALA A 60 4.30 2.25 -1.99
CA ALA A 60 4.94 1.33 -1.06
C ALA A 60 6.20 0.68 -1.66
N GLY A 61 6.21 0.40 -2.97
CA GLY A 61 7.40 -0.02 -3.71
C GLY A 61 8.50 1.03 -3.67
N HIS A 62 8.19 2.29 -3.97
CA HIS A 62 9.17 3.38 -3.92
C HIS A 62 9.71 3.64 -2.50
N CYS A 63 8.86 3.57 -1.47
CA CYS A 63 9.28 3.71 -0.08
C CYS A 63 10.20 2.57 0.39
N THR A 64 10.10 1.39 -0.24
CA THR A 64 10.91 0.21 0.08
C THR A 64 12.08 0.01 -0.89
N ALA A 65 12.37 1.02 -1.72
CA ALA A 65 13.52 1.02 -2.61
C ALA A 65 14.81 0.78 -1.82
N ARG A 66 15.67 -0.07 -2.37
CA ARG A 66 16.96 -0.44 -1.78
C ARG A 66 17.92 0.75 -1.77
N GLU A 67 17.77 1.67 -2.72
CA GLU A 67 18.53 2.92 -2.77
C GLU A 67 17.81 4.05 -2.02
N PRO A 68 18.48 4.72 -1.07
CA PRO A 68 17.87 5.80 -0.27
C PRO A 68 17.49 7.02 -1.12
N ASN A 69 18.18 7.26 -2.25
CA ASN A 69 17.89 8.37 -3.15
C ASN A 69 16.59 8.20 -3.95
N GLN A 70 16.07 6.96 -4.03
CA GLN A 70 14.80 6.66 -4.70
C GLN A 70 13.62 6.64 -3.73
N ARG A 71 13.88 6.80 -2.42
CA ARG A 71 12.82 6.88 -1.42
C ARG A 71 12.24 8.29 -1.45
N PRO A 72 10.92 8.45 -1.68
CA PRO A 72 10.30 9.75 -1.59
C PRO A 72 10.42 10.31 -0.17
N ASP A 73 10.52 11.64 -0.07
CA ASP A 73 10.40 12.35 1.22
C ASP A 73 9.02 12.03 1.84
N MET A 74 8.98 11.81 3.15
CA MET A 74 7.73 11.48 3.87
C MET A 74 6.62 12.52 3.66
N SER A 75 6.98 13.79 3.43
CA SER A 75 6.01 14.83 3.05
C SER A 75 5.27 14.53 1.74
N HIS A 76 5.95 13.90 0.78
CA HIS A 76 5.39 13.50 -0.51
C HIS A 76 4.45 12.29 -0.36
N VAL A 77 4.81 11.35 0.52
CA VAL A 77 3.99 10.16 0.82
C VAL A 77 2.63 10.56 1.42
N VAL A 78 2.61 11.56 2.30
CA VAL A 78 1.38 12.08 2.93
C VAL A 78 0.50 12.84 1.93
N ASN A 79 1.07 13.61 1.01
CA ASN A 79 0.30 14.34 0.01
C ASN A 79 -0.40 13.39 -0.98
N VAL A 80 0.29 12.32 -1.41
CA VAL A 80 -0.30 11.29 -2.29
C VAL A 80 -1.38 10.49 -1.56
N SER A 81 -1.20 10.17 -0.28
CA SER A 81 -2.21 9.47 0.53
C SER A 81 -3.48 10.30 0.71
N SER A 82 -3.35 11.63 0.89
CA SER A 82 -4.50 12.52 1.12
C SER A 82 -5.23 12.93 -0.18
N GLU A 83 -4.58 12.81 -1.35
CA GLU A 83 -5.26 12.92 -2.64
C GLU A 83 -6.18 11.73 -2.95
N GLY A 84 -5.84 10.52 -2.50
CA GLY A 84 -6.71 9.34 -2.57
C GLY A 84 -8.00 9.48 -1.74
N GLU A 85 -7.99 10.29 -0.69
CA GLU A 85 -9.18 10.60 0.12
C GLU A 85 -10.03 11.72 -0.47
N ARG A 86 -9.46 12.60 -1.30
CA ARG A 86 -10.16 13.74 -1.88
C ARG A 86 -11.31 13.35 -2.83
N GLY A 87 -11.34 12.10 -3.30
CA GLY A 87 -12.47 11.51 -4.02
C GLY A 87 -13.67 11.12 -3.15
N ARG A 88 -13.52 11.03 -1.82
CA ARG A 88 -14.62 10.72 -0.86
C ARG A 88 -15.03 11.91 0.01
N THR A 89 -14.20 12.93 0.17
CA THR A 89 -14.50 14.04 1.10
C THR A 89 -15.27 15.19 0.44
N ARG A 90 -16.47 14.91 -0.06
CA ARG A 90 -17.57 15.90 -0.04
C ARG A 90 -18.50 15.72 1.17
N MET A 91 -18.22 14.77 2.07
CA MET A 91 -18.91 14.64 3.35
C MET A 91 -17.95 14.19 4.46
N ALA A 92 -17.05 15.07 4.90
CA ALA A 92 -16.44 15.10 6.24
C ALA A 92 -15.37 16.20 6.26
N THR A 93 -15.79 17.44 6.07
CA THR A 93 -14.94 18.60 6.35
C THR A 93 -14.95 18.86 7.85
N SER A 94 -14.06 18.23 8.62
CA SER A 94 -13.30 18.90 9.67
C SER A 94 -12.30 17.96 10.35
N VAL A 95 -11.07 18.43 10.55
CA VAL A 95 -10.00 17.77 11.33
C VAL A 95 -10.22 17.96 12.85
N SER A 96 -11.43 18.34 13.27
CA SER A 96 -11.81 18.62 14.66
C SER A 96 -12.30 17.40 15.44
N ASP A 97 -12.61 16.28 14.77
CA ASP A 97 -13.29 15.15 15.41
C ASP A 97 -12.33 14.03 15.87
N PHE A 98 -11.01 14.27 15.82
CA PHE A 98 -9.98 13.34 16.25
C PHE A 98 -9.10 13.87 17.40
N TYR A 99 -9.61 14.80 18.22
CA TYR A 99 -9.06 15.15 19.53
C TYR A 99 -10.15 15.28 20.59
#